data_AF-A0A7Y5F566-F1
#
_entry.id   AF-A0A7Y5F566-F1
#
_cell.length_a   1.000
_cell.length_b   1.000
_cell.length_c   1.000
_cell.angle_alpha   90.00
_cell.angle_beta   90.00
_cell.angle_gamma   90.00
#
_symmetry.space_group_name_H-M   'P 1'
#
loop_
_entity.id
_entity.type
_entity.pdbx_description
1 polymer ?
#
loop_
_entity_poly.entity_id
_entity_poly.type
_entity_poly.pdbx_seq_one_letter_code
_entity_poly.pdbx_strand_id
1 'polypeptide(L)'
;MPDCVFSLSVDAVGAKGGCLNGGKGAKVTGTILVTPGQILQINVGGMGGYITAGWNGGGIGKPGQTASCGGGGASDIRIGAFNLQDRIIVASGGGGMGGGNNLNKGGNGGGQTGNNGLSSWGNGGYGGTQNSGGNGK
;
A
#
# COMPACT_ATOMS: atom_id res chain seq x y z
N MET A 1 -25.13 -2.35 -2.08
CA MET A 1 -25.03 -2.80 -3.50
C MET A 1 -26.43 -2.97 -4.05
N PRO A 2 -26.67 -2.79 -5.36
CA PRO A 2 -27.99 -3.03 -5.96
C PRO A 2 -28.47 -4.47 -5.73
N ASP A 3 -29.79 -4.67 -5.64
CA ASP A 3 -30.41 -5.92 -5.15
C ASP A 3 -30.35 -7.12 -6.11
N CYS A 4 -29.66 -6.98 -7.24
CA CYS A 4 -29.46 -8.05 -8.23
C CYS A 4 -27.97 -8.35 -8.51
N VAL A 5 -27.07 -7.79 -7.72
CA VAL A 5 -25.62 -8.00 -7.87
C VAL A 5 -25.18 -9.12 -6.94
N PHE A 6 -24.63 -10.18 -7.52
CA PHE A 6 -24.10 -11.35 -6.81
C PHE A 6 -22.57 -11.47 -6.91
N SER A 7 -21.95 -10.69 -7.78
CA SER A 7 -20.50 -10.66 -7.92
C SER A 7 -20.02 -9.28 -8.36
N LEU A 8 -18.77 -8.97 -8.01
CA LEU A 8 -18.07 -7.77 -8.44
C LEU A 8 -16.71 -8.15 -9.02
N SER A 9 -16.40 -7.61 -10.19
CA SER A 9 -15.03 -7.59 -10.71
C SER A 9 -14.30 -6.41 -10.11
N VAL A 10 -13.11 -6.67 -9.56
CA VAL A 10 -12.30 -5.69 -8.84
C VAL A 10 -10.96 -5.55 -9.55
N ASP A 11 -10.53 -4.30 -9.73
CA ASP A 11 -9.17 -3.90 -10.09
C ASP A 11 -8.71 -2.87 -9.06
N ALA A 12 -7.88 -3.30 -8.12
CA ALA A 12 -7.41 -2.48 -7.01
C ALA A 12 -5.90 -2.26 -7.11
N VAL A 13 -5.46 -1.03 -6.85
CA VAL A 13 -4.05 -0.64 -6.85
C VAL A 13 -3.69 0.04 -5.54
N GLY A 14 -2.64 -0.41 -4.89
CA GLY A 14 -2.08 0.23 -3.70
C GLY A 14 -1.28 1.48 -4.06
N ALA A 15 -1.10 2.36 -3.09
CA ALA A 15 -0.46 3.65 -3.36
C ALA A 15 1.07 3.54 -3.54
N LYS A 16 1.64 4.48 -4.28
CA LYS A 16 3.10 4.62 -4.42
C LYS A 16 3.73 5.11 -3.11
N GLY A 17 4.96 4.70 -2.84
CA GLY A 17 5.81 5.35 -1.84
C GLY A 17 6.17 6.78 -2.24
N GLY A 18 6.51 7.59 -1.25
CA GLY A 18 6.78 9.01 -1.43
C GLY A 18 8.05 9.32 -2.20
N CYS A 19 8.10 10.56 -2.70
CA CYS A 19 9.21 11.14 -3.46
C CYS A 19 9.51 10.44 -4.79
N LEU A 20 10.48 10.94 -5.55
CA LEU A 20 10.74 10.49 -6.92
C LEU A 20 10.95 8.98 -7.01
N ASN A 21 11.75 8.41 -6.10
CA ASN A 21 12.15 7.00 -6.14
C ASN A 21 11.34 6.07 -5.23
N GLY A 22 10.16 6.49 -4.75
CA GLY A 22 9.27 5.60 -4.01
C GLY A 22 8.77 4.41 -4.85
N GLY A 23 8.63 3.25 -4.22
CA GLY A 23 8.17 2.02 -4.86
C GLY A 23 6.72 2.10 -5.31
N LYS A 24 6.36 1.36 -6.36
CA LYS A 24 4.97 1.27 -6.84
C LYS A 24 4.15 0.39 -5.90
N GLY A 25 2.86 0.65 -5.72
CA GLY A 25 1.97 -0.29 -5.06
C GLY A 25 1.66 -1.52 -5.93
N ALA A 26 1.14 -2.56 -5.31
CA ALA A 26 0.69 -3.77 -6.01
C ALA A 26 -0.65 -3.52 -6.71
N LYS A 27 -0.88 -4.23 -7.81
CA LYS A 27 -2.19 -4.37 -8.46
C LYS A 27 -2.78 -5.73 -8.10
N VAL A 28 -4.04 -5.75 -7.73
CA VAL A 28 -4.81 -6.98 -7.46
C VAL A 28 -6.09 -6.92 -8.26
N THR A 29 -6.33 -7.96 -9.05
CA THR A 29 -7.57 -8.15 -9.79
C THR A 29 -8.24 -9.43 -9.34
N GLY A 30 -9.57 -9.43 -9.27
CA GLY A 30 -10.31 -10.63 -8.87
C GLY A 30 -11.82 -10.43 -8.95
N THR A 31 -12.54 -11.55 -8.84
CA THR A 31 -14.00 -11.53 -8.69
C THR A 31 -14.32 -11.85 -7.24
N ILE A 32 -15.11 -11.00 -6.58
CA ILE A 32 -15.67 -11.28 -5.26
C ILE A 32 -17.13 -11.64 -5.39
N LEU A 33 -17.57 -12.66 -4.66
CA LEU A 33 -18.98 -12.98 -4.50
C LEU A 33 -19.57 -12.04 -3.43
N VAL A 34 -20.73 -11.50 -3.71
CA VAL A 34 -21.46 -10.60 -2.81
C VAL A 34 -22.90 -11.05 -2.66
N THR A 35 -23.52 -10.66 -1.56
CA THR A 35 -24.96 -10.82 -1.38
C THR A 35 -25.66 -9.52 -1.83
N PRO A 36 -26.82 -9.61 -2.51
CA PRO A 36 -27.68 -8.45 -2.71
C PRO A 36 -27.89 -7.65 -1.41
N GLY A 37 -27.82 -6.32 -1.50
CA GLY A 37 -27.92 -5.44 -0.33
C GLY A 37 -26.66 -5.38 0.56
N GLN A 38 -25.61 -6.19 0.31
CA GLN A 38 -24.39 -6.17 1.12
C GLN A 38 -23.70 -4.79 1.06
N ILE A 39 -23.26 -4.34 2.23
CA ILE A 39 -22.46 -3.12 2.40
C ILE A 39 -20.99 -3.51 2.32
N LEU A 40 -20.25 -2.80 1.45
CA LEU A 40 -18.81 -2.93 1.30
C LEU A 40 -18.16 -1.62 1.72
N GLN A 41 -17.05 -1.69 2.46
CA GLN A 41 -16.18 -0.54 2.66
C GLN A 41 -15.02 -0.62 1.67
N ILE A 42 -14.87 0.42 0.86
CA ILE A 42 -13.76 0.56 -0.09
C ILE A 42 -12.81 1.62 0.46
N ASN A 43 -11.58 1.23 0.70
CA ASN A 43 -10.51 2.11 1.17
C ASN A 43 -9.48 2.27 0.05
N VAL A 44 -9.09 3.49 -0.24
CA VAL A 44 -8.07 3.81 -1.26
C VAL A 44 -6.81 4.32 -0.58
N GLY A 45 -5.70 3.62 -0.79
CA GLY A 45 -4.43 3.96 -0.17
C GLY A 45 -3.94 5.36 -0.54
N GLY A 46 -3.37 6.06 0.44
CA GLY A 46 -2.72 7.36 0.22
C GLY A 46 -1.25 7.19 -0.18
N MET A 47 -0.77 8.02 -1.11
CA MET A 47 0.65 8.09 -1.44
C MET A 47 1.46 8.57 -0.24
N GLY A 48 2.65 8.01 -0.04
CA GLY A 48 3.59 8.52 0.97
C GLY A 48 4.10 9.92 0.60
N GLY A 49 4.38 10.76 1.59
CA GLY A 49 4.94 12.09 1.36
C GLY A 49 6.42 12.18 1.70
N TYR A 50 6.95 13.41 1.69
CA TYR A 50 8.25 13.70 2.29
C TYR A 50 8.12 13.49 3.79
N ILE A 51 8.86 12.54 4.35
CA ILE A 51 8.80 12.02 5.73
C ILE A 51 7.41 11.57 6.25
N THR A 52 6.29 11.86 5.59
CA THR A 52 4.94 11.50 6.03
C THR A 52 4.45 10.18 5.45
N ALA A 53 3.74 9.40 6.26
CA ALA A 53 3.14 8.13 5.87
C ALA A 53 1.96 8.31 4.90
N GLY A 54 1.82 7.37 3.95
CA GLY A 54 0.61 7.22 3.16
C GLY A 54 -0.55 6.65 3.99
N TRP A 55 -1.76 7.15 3.75
CA TRP A 55 -2.96 6.71 4.47
C TRP A 55 -3.28 5.23 4.23
N ASN A 56 -3.82 4.55 5.25
CA ASN A 56 -4.08 3.11 5.31
C ASN A 56 -2.82 2.23 5.40
N GLY A 57 -1.98 2.57 6.38
CA GLY A 57 -0.90 1.70 6.85
C GLY A 57 0.47 1.94 6.23
N GLY A 58 0.69 3.04 5.51
CA GLY A 58 2.02 3.42 5.05
C GLY A 58 2.96 3.75 6.24
N GLY A 59 4.24 3.44 6.10
CA GLY A 59 5.25 3.74 7.10
C GLY A 59 5.77 5.18 7.00
N ILE A 60 6.09 5.79 8.15
CA ILE A 60 6.69 7.13 8.22
C ILE A 60 8.16 7.05 7.75
N GLY A 61 8.59 8.03 6.96
CA GLY A 61 10.01 8.20 6.63
C GLY A 61 10.83 8.64 7.84
N LYS A 62 12.11 8.94 7.65
CA LYS A 62 13.05 9.32 8.70
C LYS A 62 13.79 10.60 8.33
N PRO A 63 14.00 11.51 9.30
CA PRO A 63 14.87 12.65 9.09
C PRO A 63 16.32 12.19 8.93
N GLY A 64 17.11 12.97 8.22
CA GLY A 64 18.52 12.72 7.96
C GLY A 64 19.10 13.80 7.06
N GLN A 65 20.40 13.71 6.74
CA GLN A 65 21.06 14.68 5.85
C GLN A 65 20.34 14.77 4.49
N THR A 66 19.95 13.61 3.97
CA THR A 66 18.86 13.47 3.01
C THR A 66 17.75 12.67 3.69
N ALA A 67 16.59 13.28 3.91
CA ALA A 67 15.48 12.56 4.54
C ALA A 67 14.94 11.46 3.62
N SER A 68 14.46 10.38 4.22
CA SER A 68 13.70 9.38 3.50
C SER A 68 12.22 9.73 3.44
N CYS A 69 11.51 9.07 2.55
CA CYS A 69 10.10 9.34 2.32
C CYS A 69 9.23 8.25 2.91
N GLY A 70 7.97 8.58 3.20
CA GLY A 70 7.03 7.59 3.71
C GLY A 70 6.64 6.57 2.65
N GLY A 71 6.23 5.39 3.10
CA GLY A 71 5.64 4.39 2.21
C GLY A 71 4.18 4.70 1.89
N GLY A 72 3.71 4.20 0.75
CA GLY A 72 2.32 4.27 0.34
C GLY A 72 1.47 3.29 1.15
N GLY A 73 0.20 3.65 1.37
CA GLY A 73 -0.75 2.76 2.03
C GLY A 73 -1.47 1.81 1.07
N ALA A 74 -2.18 0.86 1.65
CA ALA A 74 -2.91 -0.17 0.91
C ALA A 74 -4.26 0.35 0.41
N SER A 75 -4.76 -0.22 -0.68
CA SER A 75 -6.16 -0.12 -1.08
C SER A 75 -6.83 -1.46 -0.81
N ASP A 76 -7.98 -1.47 -0.15
CA ASP A 76 -8.64 -2.70 0.28
C ASP A 76 -10.16 -2.60 0.28
N ILE A 77 -10.81 -3.75 0.16
CA ILE A 77 -12.25 -3.92 0.31
C ILE A 77 -12.52 -4.73 1.57
N ARG A 78 -13.48 -4.27 2.38
CA ARG A 78 -13.89 -4.94 3.63
C ARG A 78 -15.38 -5.22 3.64
N ILE A 79 -15.74 -6.27 4.36
CA ILE A 79 -17.12 -6.67 4.67
C ILE A 79 -17.28 -6.81 6.20
N GLY A 80 -18.51 -6.94 6.70
CA GLY A 80 -18.73 -7.15 8.14
C GLY A 80 -18.47 -5.88 8.97
N ALA A 81 -17.59 -5.97 9.97
CA ALA A 81 -17.32 -4.89 10.93
C ALA A 81 -16.28 -3.86 10.45
N PHE A 82 -15.70 -4.08 9.26
CA PHE A 82 -14.71 -3.20 8.62
C PHE A 82 -13.39 -3.02 9.36
N ASN A 83 -13.00 -3.99 10.18
CA ASN A 83 -11.68 -4.06 10.81
C ASN A 83 -10.59 -4.49 9.82
N LEU A 84 -9.32 -4.33 10.19
CA LEU A 84 -8.20 -4.77 9.35
C LEU A 84 -8.20 -6.28 9.05
N GLN A 85 -8.82 -7.09 9.90
CA GLN A 85 -8.97 -8.54 9.67
C GLN A 85 -10.10 -8.86 8.68
N ASP A 86 -11.00 -7.91 8.41
CA ASP A 86 -12.18 -8.13 7.55
C ASP A 86 -11.91 -7.82 6.07
N ARG A 87 -10.63 -7.73 5.71
CA ARG A 87 -10.16 -7.43 4.35
C ARG A 87 -10.34 -8.65 3.44
N ILE A 88 -11.10 -8.47 2.37
CA ILE A 88 -11.34 -9.52 1.36
C ILE A 88 -10.55 -9.32 0.07
N ILE A 89 -10.12 -8.09 -0.21
CA ILE A 89 -9.18 -7.75 -1.29
C ILE A 89 -8.18 -6.75 -0.70
N VAL A 90 -6.88 -6.95 -0.95
CA VAL A 90 -5.84 -6.00 -0.53
C VAL A 90 -4.79 -5.82 -1.63
N ALA A 91 -4.70 -4.60 -2.14
CA ALA A 91 -3.62 -4.12 -2.98
C ALA A 91 -2.64 -3.31 -2.13
N SER A 92 -1.47 -3.87 -1.86
CA SER A 92 -0.48 -3.29 -0.95
C SER A 92 0.21 -2.04 -1.51
N GLY A 93 0.60 -1.11 -0.63
CA GLY A 93 1.34 0.09 -1.02
C GLY A 93 2.83 -0.17 -1.26
N GLY A 94 3.51 0.71 -1.98
CA GLY A 94 4.97 0.65 -2.20
C GLY A 94 5.76 1.30 -1.05
N GLY A 95 7.00 0.86 -0.86
CA GLY A 95 7.91 1.44 0.12
C GLY A 95 8.41 2.83 -0.25
N GLY A 96 8.75 3.64 0.74
CA GLY A 96 9.28 4.98 0.56
C GLY A 96 10.69 4.99 -0.03
N MET A 97 11.04 6.08 -0.71
CA MET A 97 12.42 6.35 -1.14
C MET A 97 13.36 6.38 0.07
N GLY A 98 14.51 5.72 -0.05
CA GLY A 98 15.56 5.74 0.98
C GLY A 98 16.26 7.10 1.07
N GLY A 99 16.67 7.46 2.29
CA GLY A 99 17.46 8.66 2.58
C GLY A 99 18.96 8.40 2.74
N GLY A 100 19.70 9.36 3.29
CA GLY A 100 21.14 9.29 3.52
C GLY A 100 21.97 9.75 2.31
N ASN A 101 23.03 9.02 1.99
CA ASN A 101 23.98 9.44 0.94
C ASN A 101 23.46 9.15 -0.48
N ASN A 102 22.41 8.34 -0.64
CA ASN A 102 21.82 7.98 -1.93
C ASN A 102 20.28 7.95 -1.86
N LEU A 103 19.62 8.46 -2.90
CA LEU A 103 18.15 8.45 -3.07
C LEU A 103 17.65 7.06 -3.51
N ASN A 104 17.85 6.04 -2.68
CA ASN A 104 17.61 4.64 -3.08
C ASN A 104 16.13 4.37 -3.36
N LYS A 105 15.88 3.48 -4.33
CA LYS A 105 14.53 3.12 -4.75
C LYS A 105 13.79 2.34 -3.65
N GLY A 106 12.58 2.78 -3.32
CA GLY A 106 11.66 2.04 -2.46
C GLY A 106 11.19 0.74 -3.12
N GLY A 107 10.93 -0.27 -2.29
CA GLY A 107 10.45 -1.58 -2.71
C GLY A 107 9.02 -1.52 -3.23
N ASN A 108 8.71 -2.25 -4.30
CA ASN A 108 7.33 -2.31 -4.80
C ASN A 108 6.46 -3.15 -3.85
N GLY A 109 5.19 -2.77 -3.69
CA GLY A 109 4.18 -3.60 -3.04
C GLY A 109 4.07 -4.97 -3.70
N GLY A 110 3.68 -5.99 -2.95
CA GLY A 110 3.48 -7.35 -3.44
C GLY A 110 2.16 -7.95 -2.96
N GLY A 111 1.81 -9.12 -3.51
CA GLY A 111 0.58 -9.83 -3.16
C GLY A 111 0.56 -10.23 -1.68
N GLN A 112 1.34 -11.25 -1.31
CA GLN A 112 1.46 -11.72 0.08
C GLN A 112 2.50 -10.91 0.87
N THR A 113 3.64 -10.60 0.23
CA THR A 113 4.74 -9.80 0.79
C THR A 113 5.31 -8.88 -0.30
N GLY A 114 5.59 -7.62 0.04
CA GLY A 114 6.22 -6.67 -0.88
C GLY A 114 7.73 -6.87 -1.02
N ASN A 115 8.28 -6.40 -2.14
CA ASN A 115 9.71 -6.50 -2.42
C ASN A 115 10.51 -5.53 -1.55
N ASN A 116 11.78 -5.86 -1.29
CA ASN A 116 12.71 -4.97 -0.61
C ASN A 116 13.06 -3.76 -1.50
N GLY A 117 13.30 -2.60 -0.89
CA GLY A 117 13.94 -1.47 -1.57
C GLY A 117 15.40 -1.81 -1.92
N LEU A 118 15.94 -1.15 -2.96
CA LEU A 118 17.34 -1.35 -3.35
C LEU A 118 18.29 -0.90 -2.24
N SER A 119 19.36 -1.68 -2.02
CA SER A 119 20.39 -1.40 -1.03
C SER A 119 21.76 -1.28 -1.71
N SER A 120 22.28 -0.07 -1.83
CA SER A 120 23.72 0.13 -2.09
C SER A 120 24.43 0.66 -0.85
N TRP A 121 23.86 1.64 -0.13
CA TRP A 121 24.39 2.18 1.14
C TRP A 121 23.29 2.79 2.04
N GLY A 122 22.16 2.09 2.17
CA GLY A 122 20.96 2.50 2.93
C GLY A 122 19.72 1.81 2.36
N ASN A 123 18.82 1.29 3.19
CA ASN A 123 17.69 0.49 2.71
C ASN A 123 16.54 1.41 2.27
N GLY A 124 16.07 1.27 1.02
CA GLY A 124 14.75 1.78 0.66
C GLY A 124 13.64 1.08 1.47
N GLY A 125 12.49 1.73 1.61
CA GLY A 125 11.33 1.15 2.29
C GLY A 125 10.89 -0.17 1.67
N TYR A 126 10.51 -1.15 2.47
CA TYR A 126 9.90 -2.39 1.99
C TYR A 126 8.53 -2.12 1.35
N GLY A 127 8.15 -2.85 0.31
CA GLY A 127 6.78 -2.88 -0.16
C GLY A 127 5.83 -3.45 0.90
N GLY A 128 4.56 -3.05 0.84
CA GLY A 128 3.52 -3.53 1.74
C GLY A 128 3.13 -4.99 1.50
N THR A 129 2.40 -5.55 2.45
CA THR A 129 1.83 -6.91 2.46
C THR A 129 0.30 -6.83 2.38
N GLN A 130 -0.39 -7.98 2.41
CA GLN A 130 -1.85 -8.02 2.59
C GLN A 130 -2.28 -7.38 3.91
N ASN A 131 -1.39 -7.33 4.89
CA ASN A 131 -1.73 -6.88 6.23
C ASN A 131 -1.16 -5.51 6.62
N SER A 132 -0.21 -4.98 5.85
CA SER A 132 0.56 -3.77 6.21
C SER A 132 0.90 -2.96 4.96
N GLY A 133 0.90 -1.63 5.04
CA GLY A 133 1.33 -0.77 3.94
C GLY A 133 2.85 -0.80 3.74
N GLY A 134 3.33 -0.11 2.71
CA GLY A 134 4.77 -0.03 2.44
C GLY A 134 5.49 0.73 3.55
N ASN A 135 6.69 0.29 3.91
CA ASN A 135 7.51 0.93 4.95
C ASN A 135 8.14 2.24 4.44
N GLY A 136 8.37 3.21 5.34
CA GLY A 136 9.30 4.32 5.14
C GLY A 136 10.65 3.98 5.79
N LYS A 137 11.77 4.35 5.17
CA LYS A 137 13.12 4.02 5.66
C LYS A 137 14.07 5.17 5.47
#